data_AF-A0A812X9S8-F1
#
_entry.id   AF-A0A812X9S8-F1
#
_cell.length_a   1.000
_cell.length_b   1.000
_cell.length_c   1.000
_cell.angle_alpha   90.00
_cell.angle_beta   90.00
_cell.angle_gamma   90.00
#
_symmetry.space_group_name_H-M   'P 1'
#
loop_
_entity.id
_entity.type
_entity.pdbx_description
1 polymer ?
#
loop_
_entity_poly.entity_id
_entity_poly.type
_entity_poly.pdbx_seq_one_letter_code
_entity_poly.pdbx_strand_id
1 'polypeptide(L)'
;MSINHVLSGSLPAPLLLAGCFLTANSLTQTAQLRGEKILALPDSPSPASSPAPGDAPTEQDLRSYSGDWLFHVRTTSCHGDIFDNGTYTITSRVFLPLLYGVCVVLIASTRHVRQSAGKPCEAEGSEATAANEREEGEGKRLWHVDFARICAVMCVIFEHCGGETYTHRNVGFGLWWALPYLYITSGMASMISKSSFGGYIFRLFAVFAAGVSANLFADVLKHRDWLHDFGNTIFQMFFVVMLLIMAPLAEPLRQALRSRQTNCKASGFTIAFAIFWGAVSAVGLASFVRGYTGDSPDIVTQTFEGEEVSRWIKLYAPILRHTPIILVHVGGTLFLGLLSTIVCHPENTGLVGWVMLLFSYLQMVIVPWDQDSFAHLVNLNIVGMLTFHWPLAGSAEIAAAVKAYWPFLLMFLCLDSMPDMWGRCDVHSPYSTWERFRMFLGELILVVCFLVGAFAPSDPKKITAWLGHWSLYAYCFHVMWYRLLGSPYGAIVTFAGIPIFWACSQRTAPAS
;
A
#
# COMPACT_ATOMS: atom_id res chain seq x y z
N MET A 1 -22.07 -3.86 17.77
CA MET A 1 -22.79 -5.15 17.79
C MET A 1 -21.78 -6.26 17.55
N SER A 2 -21.58 -7.12 18.54
CA SER A 2 -20.51 -8.12 18.56
C SER A 2 -20.89 -9.34 17.70
N ILE A 3 -20.07 -9.70 16.72
CA ILE A 3 -20.21 -10.88 15.83
C ILE A 3 -19.84 -12.19 16.58
N ASN A 4 -20.05 -12.25 17.89
CA ASN A 4 -19.62 -13.38 18.72
C ASN A 4 -20.71 -14.42 19.01
N HIS A 5 -21.92 -14.31 18.48
CA HIS A 5 -23.05 -15.16 18.92
C HIS A 5 -23.59 -16.20 17.93
N VAL A 6 -22.96 -16.44 16.77
CA VAL A 6 -23.58 -17.32 15.73
C VAL A 6 -22.82 -18.62 15.43
N LEU A 7 -21.62 -18.88 15.96
CA LEU A 7 -20.86 -20.08 15.56
C LEU A 7 -20.28 -20.85 16.75
N SER A 8 -21.11 -21.65 17.41
CA SER A 8 -20.69 -22.76 18.27
C SER A 8 -21.23 -24.08 17.72
N GLY A 9 -20.51 -24.65 16.76
CA GLY A 9 -20.76 -26.01 16.24
C GLY A 9 -19.41 -26.64 15.93
N SER A 10 -19.02 -27.65 16.71
CA SER A 10 -17.74 -28.35 16.67
C SER A 10 -17.66 -29.34 15.51
N LEU A 11 -16.60 -29.25 14.68
CA LEU A 11 -16.15 -30.34 13.81
C LEU A 11 -14.60 -30.36 13.72
N PRO A 12 -13.98 -31.54 13.55
CA PRO A 12 -12.53 -31.74 13.70
C PRO A 12 -11.76 -31.52 12.39
N ALA A 13 -10.48 -31.15 12.51
CA ALA A 13 -9.48 -31.12 11.43
C ALA A 13 -8.87 -32.53 11.21
N PRO A 14 -8.19 -32.85 10.07
CA PRO A 14 -6.85 -32.28 9.82
C PRO A 14 -6.35 -32.13 8.35
N LEU A 15 -5.29 -31.30 8.22
CA LEU A 15 -4.07 -31.39 7.36
C LEU A 15 -4.03 -31.05 5.84
N LEU A 16 -3.03 -30.19 5.55
CA LEU A 16 -2.05 -30.11 4.43
C LEU A 16 -2.34 -29.38 3.09
N LEU A 17 -1.63 -28.24 2.96
CA LEU A 17 -0.88 -27.69 1.82
C LEU A 17 -1.06 -28.33 0.42
N ALA A 18 -1.42 -27.51 -0.56
CA ALA A 18 -0.61 -27.19 -1.75
C ALA A 18 -1.38 -26.22 -2.66
N GLY A 19 -0.64 -25.40 -3.42
CA GLY A 19 -1.13 -24.17 -4.05
C GLY A 19 -2.09 -24.35 -5.22
N CYS A 20 -2.82 -23.27 -5.50
CA CYS A 20 -3.57 -23.04 -6.74
C CYS A 20 -3.93 -21.54 -6.81
N PHE A 21 -3.42 -20.84 -7.83
CA PHE A 21 -3.70 -19.45 -8.16
C PHE A 21 -3.50 -19.26 -9.67
N LEU A 22 -4.28 -18.38 -10.35
CA LEU A 22 -4.02 -18.12 -11.78
C LEU A 22 -4.57 -16.84 -12.46
N THR A 23 -4.08 -15.62 -12.12
CA THR A 23 -4.18 -14.24 -12.78
C THR A 23 -4.80 -13.92 -14.16
N ALA A 24 -5.30 -12.67 -14.36
CA ALA A 24 -5.36 -11.95 -15.63
C ALA A 24 -5.28 -10.43 -15.48
N ASN A 25 -4.31 -9.89 -16.19
CA ASN A 25 -4.14 -8.49 -16.58
C ASN A 25 -4.25 -8.38 -18.13
N SER A 26 -5.06 -9.24 -18.77
CA SER A 26 -4.89 -9.58 -20.19
C SER A 26 -5.39 -8.57 -21.23
N LEU A 27 -6.15 -7.52 -20.89
CA LEU A 27 -6.81 -6.74 -21.96
C LEU A 27 -5.95 -5.62 -22.56
N THR A 28 -5.05 -4.99 -21.82
CA THR A 28 -4.25 -3.85 -22.32
C THR A 28 -2.91 -4.27 -22.95
N GLN A 29 -2.25 -5.31 -22.42
CA GLN A 29 -0.95 -5.76 -22.96
C GLN A 29 -1.05 -6.43 -24.35
N THR A 30 -2.22 -6.96 -24.71
CA THR A 30 -2.41 -7.70 -25.97
C THR A 30 -2.73 -6.77 -27.16
N ALA A 31 -3.15 -5.52 -26.92
CA ALA A 31 -3.41 -4.54 -27.98
C ALA A 31 -2.14 -3.82 -28.45
N GLN A 32 -1.14 -3.61 -27.57
CA GLN A 32 0.11 -2.91 -27.92
C GLN A 32 1.17 -3.80 -28.59
N LEU A 33 1.14 -5.13 -28.40
CA LEU A 33 2.17 -6.05 -28.91
C LEU A 33 1.85 -6.68 -30.28
N ARG A 34 0.68 -6.41 -30.88
CA ARG A 34 0.38 -6.76 -32.28
C ARG A 34 0.69 -5.60 -33.23
N GLY A 35 1.95 -5.18 -33.26
CA GLY A 35 2.48 -4.39 -34.38
C GLY A 35 2.67 -5.29 -35.60
N GLU A 36 1.60 -5.56 -36.35
CA GLU A 36 1.74 -6.11 -37.70
C GLU A 36 2.45 -5.08 -38.59
N LYS A 37 3.69 -5.39 -39.00
CA LYS A 37 4.41 -4.63 -40.04
C LYS A 37 3.68 -4.78 -41.37
N ILE A 38 2.83 -3.82 -41.70
CA ILE A 38 2.41 -3.59 -43.09
C ILE A 38 3.47 -2.68 -43.73
N LEU A 39 4.25 -3.27 -44.64
CA LEU A 39 5.15 -2.55 -45.53
C LEU A 39 4.31 -1.72 -46.53
N ALA A 40 4.29 -0.40 -46.37
CA ALA A 40 3.85 0.53 -47.39
C ALA A 40 4.93 1.60 -47.62
N LEU A 41 5.16 1.89 -48.91
CA LEU A 41 6.13 2.85 -49.47
C LEU A 41 5.80 4.30 -49.09
N PRO A 42 6.76 5.25 -49.24
CA PRO A 42 6.66 6.57 -48.64
C PRO A 42 5.83 7.53 -49.52
N ASP A 43 4.76 8.08 -48.95
CA ASP A 43 4.11 9.27 -49.47
C ASP A 43 4.19 10.42 -48.44
N SER A 44 4.33 11.62 -48.99
CA SER A 44 4.54 12.95 -48.40
C SER A 44 3.75 13.30 -47.11
N PRO A 45 4.26 14.22 -46.27
CA PRO A 45 3.66 14.55 -44.98
C PRO A 45 2.31 15.27 -45.16
N SER A 46 1.24 14.57 -44.81
CA SER A 46 -0.07 15.17 -44.56
C SER A 46 -0.11 15.83 -43.17
N PRO A 47 -0.85 16.93 -42.99
CA PRO A 47 -1.01 17.58 -41.70
C PRO A 47 -1.60 16.58 -40.68
N ALA A 48 -0.98 16.52 -39.50
CA ALA A 48 -1.22 15.54 -38.45
C ALA A 48 -2.72 15.39 -38.15
N SER A 49 -3.27 14.22 -38.47
CA SER A 49 -4.54 13.77 -37.92
C SER A 49 -4.42 13.75 -36.41
N SER A 50 -5.33 14.43 -35.71
CA SER A 50 -5.42 14.35 -34.26
C SER A 50 -5.49 12.87 -33.84
N PRO A 51 -4.70 12.44 -32.84
CA PRO A 51 -4.70 11.04 -32.41
C PRO A 51 -6.11 10.62 -31.98
N ALA A 52 -6.45 9.35 -32.22
CA ALA A 52 -7.71 8.80 -31.76
C ALA A 52 -7.81 8.97 -30.23
N PRO A 53 -8.99 9.32 -29.69
CA PRO A 53 -9.18 9.44 -28.25
C PRO A 53 -8.90 8.09 -27.57
N GLY A 54 -7.73 7.97 -26.96
CA GLY A 54 -7.28 6.75 -26.27
C GLY A 54 -5.81 6.41 -26.48
N ASP A 55 -5.18 6.89 -27.55
CA ASP A 55 -3.75 6.62 -27.78
C ASP A 55 -2.88 7.48 -26.86
N ALA A 56 -1.89 6.85 -26.23
CA ALA A 56 -0.86 7.58 -25.50
C ALA A 56 -0.16 8.55 -26.47
N PRO A 57 0.05 9.82 -26.09
CA PRO A 57 0.72 10.78 -26.96
C PRO A 57 2.10 10.24 -27.37
N THR A 58 2.49 10.45 -28.63
CA THR A 58 3.77 9.93 -29.11
C THR A 58 4.93 10.69 -28.46
N GLU A 59 6.11 10.07 -28.37
CA GLU A 59 7.31 10.75 -27.84
C GLU A 59 7.61 12.06 -28.60
N GLN A 60 7.25 12.12 -29.89
CA GLN A 60 7.40 13.31 -30.71
C GLN A 60 6.39 14.41 -30.37
N ASP A 61 5.12 14.05 -30.12
CA ASP A 61 4.12 14.99 -29.58
C ASP A 61 4.62 15.59 -28.26
N LEU A 62 5.18 14.75 -27.41
CA LEU A 62 5.64 15.12 -26.07
C LEU A 62 6.89 15.99 -26.08
N ARG A 63 7.84 15.72 -26.97
CA ARG A 63 8.98 16.62 -27.22
C ARG A 63 8.51 17.98 -27.75
N SER A 64 7.39 18.05 -28.47
CA SER A 64 6.82 19.32 -28.90
C SER A 64 6.13 20.10 -27.76
N TYR A 65 5.69 19.40 -26.71
CA TYR A 65 5.15 19.99 -25.47
C TYR A 65 6.24 20.45 -24.47
N SER A 66 7.53 20.33 -24.80
CA SER A 66 8.68 20.61 -23.90
C SER A 66 8.87 22.07 -23.48
N GLY A 67 7.85 22.92 -23.59
CA GLY A 67 7.86 24.32 -23.14
C GLY A 67 7.44 24.53 -21.69
N ASP A 68 6.85 23.52 -21.02
CA ASP A 68 6.41 23.65 -19.63
C ASP A 68 7.58 23.45 -18.65
N TRP A 69 8.29 24.53 -18.34
CA TRP A 69 9.42 24.51 -17.42
C TRP A 69 9.03 24.10 -15.98
N LEU A 70 7.77 24.28 -15.60
CA LEU A 70 7.31 24.04 -14.23
C LEU A 70 6.95 22.57 -14.02
N PHE A 71 6.27 21.98 -15.01
CA PHE A 71 5.84 20.59 -14.98
C PHE A 71 6.74 19.65 -15.79
N HIS A 72 7.88 20.15 -16.28
CA HIS A 72 8.77 19.38 -17.14
C HIS A 72 9.13 18.02 -16.52
N VAL A 73 8.71 16.97 -17.22
CA VAL A 73 9.15 15.60 -17.02
C VAL A 73 10.01 15.20 -18.20
N ARG A 74 11.09 14.46 -17.92
CA ARG A 74 11.92 13.84 -18.96
C ARG A 74 11.19 12.66 -19.58
N THR A 75 10.36 11.99 -18.78
CA THR A 75 9.63 10.80 -19.17
C THR A 75 8.14 11.02 -19.03
N THR A 76 7.42 10.60 -20.06
CA THR A 76 5.96 10.79 -20.15
C THR A 76 5.20 9.54 -19.81
N SER A 77 5.90 8.42 -19.62
CA SER A 77 5.34 7.22 -19.04
C SER A 77 6.13 6.82 -17.82
N CYS A 78 5.49 6.19 -16.85
CA CYS A 78 6.17 5.50 -15.77
C CYS A 78 6.54 4.05 -16.13
N HIS A 79 6.24 3.59 -17.34
CA HIS A 79 6.44 2.22 -17.76
C HIS A 79 7.58 2.07 -18.78
N GLY A 80 8.70 1.48 -18.34
CA GLY A 80 9.66 0.82 -19.23
C GLY A 80 11.02 0.54 -18.60
N ASP A 81 12.01 0.29 -19.46
CA ASP A 81 13.06 -0.67 -19.09
C ASP A 81 14.36 -0.07 -18.54
N ILE A 82 14.55 1.25 -18.60
CA ILE A 82 15.86 1.87 -18.31
C ILE A 82 15.74 2.99 -17.27
N PHE A 83 16.01 2.65 -16.00
CA PHE A 83 16.15 3.63 -14.93
C PHE A 83 17.50 4.37 -15.03
N ASP A 84 17.53 5.64 -14.63
CA ASP A 84 18.78 6.43 -14.52
C ASP A 84 19.71 5.91 -13.40
N ASN A 85 19.12 5.24 -12.42
CA ASN A 85 19.77 4.54 -11.35
C ASN A 85 19.01 3.24 -11.10
N GLY A 86 19.69 2.09 -11.11
CA GLY A 86 19.05 0.77 -10.97
C GLY A 86 19.70 -0.10 -9.89
N THR A 87 19.11 -1.25 -9.64
CA THR A 87 19.54 -2.25 -8.63
C THR A 87 20.99 -2.71 -8.78
N TYR A 88 21.55 -2.64 -9.99
CA TYR A 88 22.91 -3.05 -10.31
C TYR A 88 23.95 -1.93 -10.16
N THR A 89 23.52 -0.67 -9.98
CA THR A 89 24.43 0.47 -9.88
C THR A 89 25.21 0.49 -8.57
N ILE A 90 26.42 1.07 -8.60
CA ILE A 90 27.23 1.27 -7.40
C ILE A 90 26.47 2.15 -6.39
N THR A 91 25.79 3.20 -6.88
CA THR A 91 24.98 4.11 -6.06
C THR A 91 23.96 3.34 -5.23
N SER A 92 23.11 2.51 -5.85
CA SER A 92 22.09 1.75 -5.12
C SER A 92 22.72 0.72 -4.16
N ARG A 93 23.79 0.03 -4.56
CA ARG A 93 24.47 -0.98 -3.75
C ARG A 93 25.19 -0.42 -2.53
N VAL A 94 25.69 0.81 -2.60
CA VAL A 94 26.33 1.50 -1.47
C VAL A 94 25.27 2.20 -0.61
N PHE A 95 24.25 2.79 -1.23
CA PHE A 95 23.23 3.56 -0.54
C PHE A 95 22.39 2.70 0.42
N LEU A 96 21.92 1.53 -0.02
CA LEU A 96 21.01 0.71 0.79
C LEU A 96 21.62 0.24 2.12
N PRO A 97 22.86 -0.30 2.17
CA PRO A 97 23.53 -0.60 3.43
C PRO A 97 23.74 0.62 4.33
N LEU A 98 24.11 1.76 3.74
CA LEU A 98 24.32 3.00 4.48
C LEU A 98 23.02 3.49 5.12
N LEU A 99 21.94 3.55 4.34
CA LEU A 99 20.61 3.94 4.83
C LEU A 99 20.19 3.03 5.98
N TYR A 100 20.33 1.71 5.82
CA TYR A 100 20.01 0.74 6.86
C TYR A 100 20.83 0.96 8.14
N GLY A 101 22.15 1.13 8.02
CA GLY A 101 23.04 1.41 9.14
C GLY A 101 22.68 2.71 9.86
N VAL A 102 22.38 3.78 9.10
CA VAL A 102 21.92 5.07 9.63
C VAL A 102 20.62 4.90 10.42
N CYS A 103 19.62 4.20 9.87
CA CYS A 103 18.34 3.95 10.55
C CYS A 103 18.52 3.15 11.85
N VAL A 104 19.40 2.13 11.87
CA VAL A 104 19.73 1.37 13.09
C VAL A 104 20.38 2.27 14.14
N VAL A 105 21.35 3.10 13.74
CA VAL A 105 22.01 4.05 14.65
C VAL A 105 21.03 5.08 15.19
N LEU A 106 20.15 5.63 14.35
CA LEU A 106 19.11 6.57 14.77
C LEU A 106 18.18 5.94 15.82
N ILE A 107 17.68 4.73 15.58
CA ILE A 107 16.84 4.01 16.55
C ILE A 107 17.61 3.74 17.84
N ALA A 108 18.86 3.26 17.74
CA ALA A 108 19.69 2.98 18.91
C ALA A 108 20.01 4.24 19.74
N SER A 109 20.21 5.38 19.09
CA SER A 109 20.52 6.67 19.74
C SER A 109 19.38 7.19 20.62
N THR A 110 18.13 6.78 20.33
CA THR A 110 16.95 7.15 21.14
C THR A 110 17.05 6.64 22.60
N ARG A 111 17.93 5.66 22.87
CA ARG A 111 18.22 5.14 24.21
C ARG A 111 19.04 6.11 25.07
N HIS A 112 19.99 6.83 24.47
CA HIS A 112 21.02 7.56 25.23
C HIS A 112 20.56 8.91 25.77
N VAL A 113 19.53 9.52 25.17
CA VAL A 113 19.06 10.88 25.51
C VAL A 113 18.64 11.02 26.98
N ARG A 114 18.24 9.93 27.66
CA ARG A 114 17.71 9.99 29.03
C ARG A 114 18.71 9.66 30.14
N GLN A 115 19.79 8.92 29.87
CA GLN A 115 20.74 8.58 30.95
C GLN A 115 21.36 9.83 31.59
N SER A 116 21.40 10.94 30.87
CA SER A 116 21.85 12.24 31.38
C SER A 116 20.83 13.00 32.25
N ALA A 117 19.55 12.59 32.27
CA ALA A 117 18.48 13.34 32.95
C ALA A 117 18.07 12.78 34.33
N GLY A 118 18.70 11.70 34.80
CA GLY A 118 18.76 11.30 36.22
C GLY A 118 17.44 10.99 36.98
N LYS A 119 16.26 11.16 36.39
CA LYS A 119 14.99 10.85 37.07
C LYS A 119 14.56 9.40 36.83
N PRO A 120 14.62 8.52 37.86
CA PRO A 120 14.11 7.16 37.74
C PRO A 120 12.61 7.16 37.40
N CYS A 121 12.16 6.08 36.76
CA CYS A 121 10.79 5.84 36.31
C CYS A 121 9.83 5.62 37.51
N GLU A 122 9.84 6.52 38.49
CA GLU A 122 8.80 6.57 39.51
C GLU A 122 7.58 7.27 38.90
N ALA A 123 6.56 6.44 38.67
CA ALA A 123 5.29 6.78 38.04
C ALA A 123 4.42 7.67 38.94
N GLU A 124 4.90 8.85 39.31
CA GLU A 124 4.14 9.79 40.14
C GLU A 124 3.47 10.89 39.28
N GLY A 125 2.20 10.65 38.96
CA GLY A 125 1.16 11.67 39.03
C GLY A 125 0.81 12.48 37.78
N SER A 126 1.72 12.68 36.82
CA SER A 126 1.45 13.58 35.67
C SER A 126 0.97 12.89 34.39
N GLU A 127 1.08 11.55 34.28
CA GLU A 127 0.57 10.78 33.14
C GLU A 127 -0.93 10.43 33.26
N ALA A 128 -1.52 10.61 34.44
CA ALA A 128 -2.94 10.31 34.68
C ALA A 128 -3.89 11.15 33.80
N THR A 129 -3.49 12.35 33.36
CA THR A 129 -4.35 13.22 32.54
C THR A 129 -4.36 12.82 31.07
N ALA A 130 -3.23 12.40 30.49
CA ALA A 130 -3.16 11.90 29.11
C ALA A 130 -3.63 10.44 28.98
N ALA A 131 -3.50 9.64 30.05
CA ALA A 131 -4.06 8.30 30.12
C ALA A 131 -5.59 8.30 30.32
N ASN A 132 -6.16 9.23 31.11
CA ASN A 132 -7.62 9.33 31.28
C ASN A 132 -8.36 9.72 29.99
N GLU A 133 -7.80 10.59 29.14
CA GLU A 133 -8.39 10.88 27.82
C GLU A 133 -8.32 9.65 26.87
N ARG A 134 -7.38 8.73 27.12
CA ARG A 134 -7.26 7.45 26.39
C ARG A 134 -8.22 6.37 26.93
N GLU A 135 -8.43 6.29 28.25
CA GLU A 135 -9.35 5.33 28.88
C GLU A 135 -10.84 5.68 28.65
N GLU A 136 -11.24 6.96 28.67
CA GLU A 136 -12.60 7.35 28.23
C GLU A 136 -12.82 7.12 26.71
N GLY A 137 -11.75 6.82 25.97
CA GLY A 137 -11.74 6.49 24.56
C GLY A 137 -11.83 5.00 24.23
N GLU A 138 -11.92 4.09 25.22
CA GLU A 138 -11.99 2.64 24.99
C GLU A 138 -13.29 2.23 24.24
N GLY A 139 -13.22 2.30 22.91
CA GLY A 139 -14.33 1.99 22.01
C GLY A 139 -14.74 3.15 21.10
N LYS A 140 -14.09 4.33 21.21
CA LYS A 140 -14.36 5.44 20.30
C LYS A 140 -13.85 5.08 18.91
N ARG A 141 -14.80 4.84 18.01
CA ARG A 141 -14.57 4.55 16.60
C ARG A 141 -13.68 5.62 15.96
N LEU A 142 -12.59 5.19 15.32
CA LEU A 142 -11.68 6.08 14.59
C LEU A 142 -12.25 6.40 13.20
N TRP A 143 -13.13 7.39 13.17
CA TRP A 143 -13.85 7.77 11.95
C TRP A 143 -12.92 8.25 10.82
N HIS A 144 -11.71 8.78 11.10
CA HIS A 144 -10.78 9.22 10.06
C HIS A 144 -10.18 8.04 9.29
N VAL A 145 -9.92 6.93 9.97
CA VAL A 145 -9.47 5.67 9.36
C VAL A 145 -10.57 5.11 8.45
N ASP A 146 -11.82 5.14 8.92
CA ASP A 146 -12.96 4.71 8.12
C ASP A 146 -13.17 5.61 6.90
N PHE A 147 -13.09 6.94 7.07
CA PHE A 147 -13.20 7.91 5.99
C PHE A 147 -12.14 7.66 4.91
N ALA A 148 -10.87 7.54 5.30
CA ALA A 148 -9.78 7.26 4.35
C ALA A 148 -10.01 5.94 3.59
N ARG A 149 -10.44 4.87 4.29
CA ARG A 149 -10.79 3.60 3.63
C ARG A 149 -11.94 3.75 2.64
N ILE A 150 -13.02 4.44 3.02
CA ILE A 150 -14.19 4.67 2.15
C ILE A 150 -13.74 5.42 0.89
N CYS A 151 -13.00 6.51 1.03
CA CYS A 151 -12.50 7.31 -0.09
C CYS A 151 -11.56 6.51 -0.99
N ALA A 152 -10.63 5.73 -0.42
CA ALA A 152 -9.72 4.92 -1.21
C ALA A 152 -10.45 3.81 -1.99
N VAL A 153 -11.47 3.18 -1.38
CA VAL A 153 -12.34 2.24 -2.10
C VAL A 153 -13.10 2.93 -3.23
N MET A 154 -13.59 4.15 -3.04
CA MET A 154 -14.20 4.93 -4.12
C MET A 154 -13.24 5.15 -5.29
N CYS A 155 -11.98 5.51 -5.02
CA CYS A 155 -10.95 5.64 -6.05
C CYS A 155 -10.68 4.32 -6.79
N VAL A 156 -10.63 3.19 -6.08
CA VAL A 156 -10.50 1.86 -6.70
C VAL A 156 -11.68 1.55 -7.62
N ILE A 157 -12.90 1.95 -7.24
CA ILE A 157 -14.09 1.77 -8.10
C ILE A 157 -14.02 2.66 -9.34
N PHE A 158 -13.63 3.93 -9.19
CA PHE A 158 -13.46 4.82 -10.34
C PHE A 158 -12.40 4.29 -11.30
N GLU A 159 -11.33 3.74 -10.76
CA GLU A 159 -10.27 3.12 -11.56
C GLU A 159 -10.76 1.89 -12.32
N HIS A 160 -11.29 0.88 -11.62
CA HIS A 160 -11.65 -0.38 -12.26
C HIS A 160 -12.94 -0.30 -13.09
N CYS A 161 -13.85 0.61 -12.76
CA CYS A 161 -15.19 0.67 -13.36
C CYS A 161 -15.46 1.96 -14.13
N GLY A 162 -14.74 3.05 -13.85
CA GLY A 162 -14.94 4.38 -14.45
C GLY A 162 -14.12 4.64 -15.71
N GLY A 163 -13.12 3.79 -15.99
CA GLY A 163 -12.25 3.88 -17.16
C GLY A 163 -10.79 4.18 -16.81
N GLU A 164 -9.87 3.73 -17.67
CA GLU A 164 -8.43 3.71 -17.40
C GLU A 164 -7.83 5.13 -17.25
N THR A 165 -8.48 6.16 -17.78
CA THR A 165 -7.96 7.54 -17.75
C THR A 165 -7.79 8.10 -16.33
N TYR A 166 -8.53 7.60 -15.34
CA TYR A 166 -8.54 8.18 -13.99
C TYR A 166 -7.19 8.04 -13.29
N THR A 167 -6.64 6.83 -13.16
CA THR A 167 -5.31 6.66 -12.54
C THR A 167 -4.18 6.97 -13.49
N HIS A 168 -4.33 6.75 -14.80
CA HIS A 168 -3.24 6.98 -15.74
C HIS A 168 -2.80 8.44 -15.81
N ARG A 169 -3.65 9.40 -15.41
CA ARG A 169 -3.29 10.82 -15.31
C ARG A 169 -3.19 11.33 -13.88
N ASN A 170 -3.12 10.43 -12.91
CA ASN A 170 -3.11 10.75 -11.48
C ASN A 170 -4.20 11.76 -11.07
N VAL A 171 -5.43 11.58 -11.59
CA VAL A 171 -6.52 12.55 -11.38
C VAL A 171 -6.85 12.66 -9.90
N GLY A 172 -6.85 13.89 -9.37
CA GLY A 172 -7.08 14.15 -7.95
C GLY A 172 -6.01 13.57 -7.03
N PHE A 173 -4.79 13.40 -7.53
CA PHE A 173 -3.67 12.77 -6.83
C PHE A 173 -3.95 11.33 -6.39
N GLY A 174 -4.87 10.62 -7.06
CA GLY A 174 -5.32 9.29 -6.65
C GLY A 174 -4.18 8.28 -6.45
N LEU A 175 -3.12 8.37 -7.25
CA LEU A 175 -1.93 7.52 -7.14
C LEU A 175 -1.14 7.78 -5.84
N TRP A 176 -1.17 9.00 -5.31
CA TRP A 176 -0.41 9.42 -4.12
C TRP A 176 -1.07 9.07 -2.79
N TRP A 177 -2.32 8.62 -2.76
CA TRP A 177 -2.98 8.39 -1.47
C TRP A 177 -3.90 7.19 -1.42
N ALA A 178 -4.50 6.73 -2.53
CA ALA A 178 -5.49 5.67 -2.46
C ALA A 178 -4.89 4.34 -1.94
N LEU A 179 -3.85 3.80 -2.59
CA LEU A 179 -3.17 2.59 -2.13
C LEU A 179 -2.38 2.81 -0.83
N PRO A 180 -1.58 3.89 -0.68
CA PRO A 180 -0.89 4.18 0.58
C PRO A 180 -1.84 4.20 1.79
N TYR A 181 -2.98 4.89 1.69
CA TYR A 181 -3.94 4.96 2.79
C TYR A 181 -4.60 3.61 3.07
N LEU A 182 -4.91 2.79 2.05
CA LEU A 182 -5.44 1.45 2.27
C LEU A 182 -4.49 0.58 3.09
N TYR A 183 -3.18 0.62 2.80
CA TYR A 183 -2.20 -0.16 3.53
C TYR A 183 -1.96 0.38 4.94
N ILE A 184 -1.82 1.70 5.11
CA ILE A 184 -1.66 2.32 6.43
C ILE A 184 -2.90 2.06 7.31
N THR A 185 -4.11 2.33 6.80
CA THR A 185 -5.36 2.09 7.54
C THR A 185 -5.52 0.62 7.92
N SER A 186 -5.05 -0.32 7.08
CA SER A 186 -5.06 -1.75 7.40
C SER A 186 -4.08 -2.11 8.51
N GLY A 187 -2.89 -1.50 8.54
CA GLY A 187 -1.93 -1.63 9.63
C GLY A 187 -2.51 -1.11 10.95
N MET A 188 -3.09 0.10 10.93
CA MET A 188 -3.80 0.67 12.08
C MET A 188 -4.95 -0.25 12.54
N ALA A 189 -5.77 -0.76 11.62
CA ALA A 189 -6.89 -1.64 11.92
C ALA A 189 -6.44 -2.97 12.55
N SER A 190 -5.29 -3.52 12.12
CA SER A 190 -4.68 -4.70 12.73
C SER A 190 -4.33 -4.47 14.20
N MET A 191 -3.82 -3.28 14.55
CA MET A 191 -3.53 -2.89 15.92
C MET A 191 -4.79 -2.70 16.77
N ILE A 192 -5.84 -2.09 16.20
CA ILE A 192 -7.13 -1.85 16.88
C ILE A 192 -7.89 -3.16 17.13
N SER A 193 -7.73 -4.15 16.24
CA SER A 193 -8.49 -5.39 16.28
C SER A 193 -8.22 -6.21 17.56
N LYS A 194 -9.22 -6.33 18.44
CA LYS A 194 -9.16 -7.23 19.61
C LYS A 194 -9.22 -8.72 19.24
N SER A 195 -9.42 -9.05 17.96
CA SER A 195 -9.47 -10.45 17.52
C SER A 195 -8.12 -11.14 17.68
N SER A 196 -8.19 -12.43 18.04
CA SER A 196 -7.05 -13.32 17.94
C SER A 196 -6.54 -13.36 16.50
N PHE A 197 -5.27 -13.73 16.32
CA PHE A 197 -4.65 -13.87 15.01
C PHE A 197 -5.51 -14.73 14.06
N GLY A 198 -5.95 -15.92 14.51
CA GLY A 198 -6.82 -16.80 13.72
C GLY A 198 -8.18 -16.17 13.37
N GLY A 199 -8.77 -15.42 14.31
CA GLY A 199 -10.03 -14.69 14.04
C GLY A 199 -9.87 -13.58 13.01
N TYR A 200 -8.71 -12.90 12.98
CA TYR A 200 -8.40 -11.90 11.95
C TYR A 200 -8.21 -12.55 10.57
N ILE A 201 -7.42 -13.63 10.48
CA ILE A 201 -7.23 -14.41 9.25
C ILE A 201 -8.57 -14.92 8.71
N PHE A 202 -9.41 -15.49 9.55
CA PHE A 202 -10.72 -15.99 9.15
C PHE A 202 -11.60 -14.88 8.54
N ARG A 203 -11.60 -13.68 9.12
CA ARG A 203 -12.35 -12.54 8.57
C ARG A 203 -11.82 -12.11 7.19
N LEU A 204 -10.50 -12.01 7.03
CA LEU A 204 -9.89 -11.72 5.73
C LEU A 204 -10.23 -12.80 4.69
N PHE A 205 -10.19 -14.06 5.09
CA PHE A 205 -10.56 -15.18 4.22
C PHE A 205 -12.04 -15.14 3.81
N ALA A 206 -12.95 -14.79 4.73
CA ALA A 206 -14.36 -14.62 4.41
C ALA A 206 -14.59 -13.49 3.39
N VAL A 207 -13.89 -12.36 3.55
CA VAL A 207 -13.92 -11.25 2.58
C VAL A 207 -13.36 -11.69 1.23
N PHE A 208 -12.21 -12.39 1.23
CA PHE A 208 -11.60 -12.97 0.03
C PHE A 208 -12.56 -13.90 -0.71
N ALA A 209 -13.16 -14.88 -0.01
CA ALA A 209 -14.09 -15.83 -0.58
C ALA A 209 -15.33 -15.14 -1.16
N ALA A 210 -15.89 -14.13 -0.47
CA ALA A 210 -17.03 -13.38 -0.97
C ALA A 210 -16.72 -12.64 -2.29
N GLY A 211 -15.59 -11.92 -2.35
CA GLY A 211 -15.20 -11.18 -3.55
C GLY A 211 -14.84 -12.10 -4.73
N VAL A 212 -14.07 -13.16 -4.49
CA VAL A 212 -13.71 -14.14 -5.54
C VAL A 212 -14.96 -14.85 -6.06
N SER A 213 -15.88 -15.24 -5.18
CA SER A 213 -17.14 -15.89 -5.61
C SER A 213 -18.00 -14.96 -6.45
N ALA A 214 -18.08 -13.67 -6.11
CA ALA A 214 -18.80 -12.68 -6.89
C ALA A 214 -18.18 -12.48 -8.28
N ASN A 215 -16.86 -12.36 -8.34
CA ASN A 215 -16.14 -12.23 -9.61
C ASN A 215 -16.27 -13.48 -10.48
N LEU A 216 -16.19 -14.67 -9.88
CA LEU A 216 -16.34 -15.96 -10.57
C LEU A 216 -17.75 -16.10 -11.14
N PHE A 217 -18.76 -15.72 -10.36
CA PHE A 217 -20.14 -15.70 -10.81
C PHE A 217 -20.32 -14.84 -12.07
N ALA A 218 -19.73 -13.63 -12.10
CA ALA A 218 -19.77 -12.78 -13.30
C ALA A 218 -19.02 -13.41 -14.48
N ASP A 219 -17.87 -14.04 -14.25
CA ASP A 219 -17.10 -14.70 -15.31
C ASP A 219 -17.88 -15.86 -15.94
N VAL A 220 -18.55 -16.68 -15.10
CA VAL A 220 -19.43 -17.78 -15.56
C VAL A 220 -20.59 -17.24 -16.39
N LEU A 221 -21.28 -16.19 -15.92
CA LEU A 221 -22.42 -15.60 -16.64
C LEU A 221 -22.03 -14.94 -17.96
N LYS A 222 -20.80 -14.44 -18.08
CA LYS A 222 -20.28 -13.82 -19.30
C LYS A 222 -19.47 -14.79 -20.17
N HIS A 223 -19.45 -16.09 -19.82
CA HIS A 223 -18.68 -17.12 -20.53
C HIS A 223 -17.20 -16.75 -20.72
N ARG A 224 -16.58 -16.05 -19.75
CA ARG A 224 -15.14 -15.75 -19.75
C ARG A 224 -14.37 -17.01 -19.37
N ASP A 225 -13.17 -17.16 -19.92
CA ASP A 225 -12.31 -18.32 -19.67
C ASP A 225 -11.60 -18.25 -18.29
N TRP A 226 -12.39 -18.31 -17.22
CA TRP A 226 -11.88 -18.24 -15.85
C TRP A 226 -11.03 -19.45 -15.46
N LEU A 227 -11.09 -20.57 -16.21
CA LEU A 227 -10.26 -21.74 -15.93
C LEU A 227 -8.79 -21.48 -16.26
N HIS A 228 -8.53 -20.86 -17.41
CA HIS A 228 -7.17 -20.53 -17.84
C HIS A 228 -6.74 -19.10 -17.44
N ASP A 229 -7.69 -18.27 -16.99
CA ASP A 229 -7.51 -16.85 -16.64
C ASP A 229 -7.99 -16.54 -15.19
N PHE A 230 -7.95 -17.53 -14.29
CA PHE A 230 -8.57 -17.53 -12.95
C PHE A 230 -8.28 -16.33 -12.06
N GLY A 231 -7.22 -15.61 -12.27
CA GLY A 231 -6.86 -14.53 -11.40
C GLY A 231 -7.14 -13.20 -12.03
N ASN A 232 -7.76 -13.15 -13.22
CA ASN A 232 -8.65 -12.04 -13.50
C ASN A 232 -9.63 -12.02 -12.33
N THR A 233 -10.20 -13.19 -12.04
CA THR A 233 -11.20 -13.40 -11.01
C THR A 233 -10.70 -12.99 -9.62
N ILE A 234 -9.43 -13.27 -9.29
CA ILE A 234 -8.85 -12.88 -7.99
C ILE A 234 -8.18 -11.50 -7.97
N PHE A 235 -7.90 -10.87 -9.12
CA PHE A 235 -7.05 -9.67 -9.22
C PHE A 235 -7.49 -8.56 -8.27
N GLN A 236 -8.78 -8.24 -8.28
CA GLN A 236 -9.34 -7.20 -7.42
C GLN A 236 -9.28 -7.55 -5.93
N MET A 237 -9.14 -8.83 -5.58
CA MET A 237 -8.95 -9.31 -4.21
C MET A 237 -7.49 -9.43 -3.81
N PHE A 238 -6.54 -9.06 -4.68
CA PHE A 238 -5.11 -9.21 -4.41
C PHE A 238 -4.65 -8.41 -3.18
N PHE A 239 -5.23 -7.24 -2.92
CA PHE A 239 -4.98 -6.49 -1.69
C PHE A 239 -5.32 -7.32 -0.43
N VAL A 240 -6.42 -8.09 -0.44
CA VAL A 240 -6.78 -8.99 0.69
C VAL A 240 -5.81 -10.17 0.79
N VAL A 241 -5.31 -10.68 -0.35
CA VAL A 241 -4.24 -11.70 -0.37
C VAL A 241 -2.97 -11.15 0.29
N MET A 242 -2.58 -9.92 -0.03
CA MET A 242 -1.45 -9.25 0.61
C MET A 242 -1.67 -9.11 2.12
N LEU A 243 -2.87 -8.72 2.57
CA LEU A 243 -3.18 -8.68 4.00
C LEU A 243 -3.12 -10.06 4.66
N LEU A 244 -3.55 -11.13 3.98
CA LEU A 244 -3.44 -12.51 4.48
C LEU A 244 -1.99 -12.95 4.65
N ILE A 245 -1.09 -12.55 3.75
CA ILE A 245 0.36 -12.82 3.84
C ILE A 245 0.99 -11.95 4.93
N MET A 246 0.61 -10.68 5.01
CA MET A 246 1.17 -9.73 5.97
C MET A 246 0.77 -10.02 7.41
N ALA A 247 -0.44 -10.55 7.63
CA ALA A 247 -0.94 -10.87 8.96
C ALA A 247 0.02 -11.75 9.79
N PRO A 248 0.51 -12.92 9.31
CA PRO A 248 1.50 -13.71 10.05
C PRO A 248 2.87 -13.03 10.13
N LEU A 249 3.32 -12.33 9.09
CA LEU A 249 4.63 -11.67 9.06
C LEU A 249 4.73 -10.54 10.10
N ALA A 250 3.65 -9.76 10.25
CA ALA A 250 3.59 -8.62 11.16
C ALA A 250 3.06 -8.99 12.56
N GLU A 251 2.57 -10.21 12.79
CA GLU A 251 2.06 -10.65 14.10
C GLU A 251 3.09 -10.50 15.24
N PRO A 252 4.38 -10.87 15.09
CA PRO A 252 5.39 -10.65 16.13
C PRO A 252 5.54 -9.18 16.51
N LEU A 253 5.48 -8.28 15.52
CA LEU A 253 5.53 -6.84 15.75
C LEU A 253 4.26 -6.35 16.48
N ARG A 254 3.07 -6.81 16.05
CA ARG A 254 1.80 -6.52 16.73
C ARG A 254 1.85 -6.91 18.21
N GLN A 255 2.35 -8.11 18.51
CA GLN A 255 2.50 -8.61 19.88
C GLN A 255 3.54 -7.81 20.67
N ALA A 256 4.67 -7.46 20.06
CA ALA A 256 5.70 -6.65 20.69
C ALA A 256 5.18 -5.25 21.09
N LEU A 257 4.45 -4.58 20.17
CA LEU A 257 3.84 -3.27 20.42
C LEU A 257 2.78 -3.34 21.52
N ARG A 258 1.92 -4.37 21.52
CA ARG A 258 0.93 -4.57 22.59
C ARG A 258 1.57 -4.89 23.93
N SER A 259 2.58 -5.77 23.94
CA SER A 259 3.31 -6.10 25.17
C SER A 259 4.00 -4.87 25.74
N ARG A 260 4.43 -3.92 24.91
CA ARG A 260 5.02 -2.66 25.36
C ARG A 260 4.05 -1.72 26.06
N GLN A 261 2.74 -1.86 25.84
CA GLN A 261 1.72 -1.10 26.57
C GLN A 261 1.64 -1.51 28.04
N THR A 262 1.83 -2.80 28.32
CA THR A 262 1.68 -3.35 29.67
C THR A 262 3.02 -3.56 30.36
N ASN A 263 4.09 -3.79 29.60
CA ASN A 263 5.42 -4.13 30.12
C ASN A 263 6.50 -3.20 29.57
N CYS A 264 7.35 -2.68 30.47
CA CYS A 264 8.50 -1.87 30.09
C CYS A 264 9.66 -2.67 29.48
N LYS A 265 9.68 -4.01 29.62
CA LYS A 265 10.76 -4.87 29.11
C LYS A 265 10.30 -5.65 27.88
N ALA A 266 11.17 -5.73 26.87
CA ALA A 266 10.92 -6.56 25.71
C ALA A 266 10.90 -8.04 26.09
N SER A 267 9.96 -8.80 25.52
CA SER A 267 9.88 -10.24 25.72
C SER A 267 11.04 -10.95 25.01
N GLY A 268 11.46 -12.11 25.51
CA GLY A 268 12.46 -12.95 24.83
C GLY A 268 12.01 -13.35 23.41
N PHE A 269 10.71 -13.54 23.21
CA PHE A 269 10.11 -13.80 21.90
C PHE A 269 10.33 -12.64 20.92
N THR A 270 10.10 -11.40 21.36
CA THR A 270 10.36 -10.19 20.56
C THR A 270 11.83 -10.11 20.14
N ILE A 271 12.76 -10.40 21.05
CA ILE A 271 14.20 -10.39 20.77
C ILE A 271 14.56 -11.46 19.73
N ALA A 272 14.04 -12.68 19.87
CA ALA A 272 14.28 -13.77 18.92
C ALA A 272 13.79 -13.41 17.50
N PHE A 273 12.59 -12.82 17.37
CA PHE A 273 12.07 -12.37 16.08
C PHE A 273 12.83 -11.18 15.51
N ALA A 274 13.32 -10.26 16.34
CA ALA A 274 14.21 -9.20 15.88
C ALA A 274 15.51 -9.78 15.31
N ILE A 275 16.14 -10.75 15.99
CA ILE A 275 17.34 -11.42 15.48
C ILE A 275 17.04 -12.13 14.15
N PHE A 276 15.93 -12.86 14.07
CA PHE A 276 15.51 -13.54 12.85
C PHE A 276 15.36 -12.57 11.67
N TRP A 277 14.58 -11.50 11.82
CA TRP A 277 14.38 -10.52 10.74
C TRP A 277 15.64 -9.72 10.43
N GLY A 278 16.48 -9.45 11.43
CA GLY A 278 17.81 -8.85 11.23
C GLY A 278 18.71 -9.74 10.38
N ALA A 279 18.73 -11.05 10.65
CA ALA A 279 19.48 -12.02 9.86
C ALA A 279 18.94 -12.14 8.42
N VAL A 280 17.62 -12.23 8.24
CA VAL A 280 16.98 -12.24 6.91
C VAL A 280 17.34 -10.99 6.11
N SER A 281 17.27 -9.82 6.74
CA SER A 281 17.65 -8.54 6.12
C SER A 281 19.13 -8.50 5.76
N ALA A 282 20.01 -8.97 6.65
CA ALA A 282 21.45 -8.99 6.42
C ALA A 282 21.83 -9.93 5.26
N VAL A 283 21.17 -11.10 5.15
CA VAL A 283 21.33 -12.01 4.02
C VAL A 283 20.85 -11.36 2.72
N GLY A 284 19.66 -10.75 2.73
CA GLY A 284 19.13 -10.01 1.57
C GLY A 284 20.08 -8.90 1.12
N LEU A 285 20.60 -8.12 2.08
CA LEU A 285 21.53 -7.02 1.84
C LEU A 285 22.87 -7.51 1.30
N ALA A 286 23.43 -8.58 1.87
CA ALA A 286 24.67 -9.19 1.40
C ALA A 286 24.53 -9.74 -0.03
N SER A 287 23.41 -10.39 -0.33
CA SER A 287 23.08 -10.88 -1.68
C SER A 287 22.94 -9.72 -2.67
N PHE A 288 22.23 -8.65 -2.29
CA PHE A 288 22.07 -7.45 -3.11
C PHE A 288 23.40 -6.76 -3.41
N VAL A 289 24.25 -6.53 -2.40
CA VAL A 289 25.57 -5.88 -2.56
C VAL A 289 26.50 -6.71 -3.45
N ARG A 290 26.47 -8.03 -3.34
CA ARG A 290 27.23 -8.95 -4.22
C ARG A 290 26.74 -8.93 -5.67
N GLY A 291 25.58 -8.33 -5.93
CA GLY A 291 24.99 -8.31 -7.26
C GLY A 291 24.29 -9.60 -7.63
N TYR A 292 23.85 -10.39 -6.65
CA TYR A 292 22.83 -11.42 -6.89
C TYR A 292 21.51 -10.70 -7.15
N THR A 293 21.34 -10.19 -8.37
CA THR A 293 20.02 -9.92 -8.93
C THR A 293 19.60 -11.19 -9.66
N GLY A 294 18.31 -11.53 -9.65
CA GLY A 294 17.80 -12.74 -10.33
C GLY A 294 17.93 -12.75 -11.86
N ASP A 295 18.84 -11.92 -12.39
CA ASP A 295 19.17 -11.73 -13.81
C ASP A 295 20.41 -12.54 -14.24
N SER A 296 21.18 -13.11 -13.31
CA SER A 296 22.00 -14.28 -13.67
C SER A 296 21.07 -15.33 -14.28
N PRO A 297 21.47 -16.20 -15.23
CA PRO A 297 20.58 -17.19 -15.85
C PRO A 297 20.02 -18.15 -14.79
N ASP A 298 18.98 -17.67 -14.12
CA ASP A 298 18.59 -18.13 -12.79
C ASP A 298 17.53 -19.20 -12.93
N ILE A 299 17.49 -20.06 -11.93
CA ILE A 299 16.48 -21.10 -11.75
C ILE A 299 15.08 -20.51 -11.94
N VAL A 300 14.84 -19.29 -11.47
CA VAL A 300 13.56 -18.58 -11.58
C VAL A 300 13.16 -18.35 -13.04
N THR A 301 14.07 -17.81 -13.86
CA THR A 301 13.77 -17.52 -15.26
C THR A 301 13.60 -18.82 -16.05
N GLN A 302 14.45 -19.82 -15.83
CA GLN A 302 14.31 -21.14 -16.46
C GLN A 302 13.03 -21.88 -16.04
N THR A 303 12.64 -21.77 -14.76
CA THR A 303 11.40 -22.38 -14.24
C THR A 303 10.16 -21.71 -14.82
N PHE A 304 10.25 -20.43 -15.21
CA PHE A 304 9.10 -19.64 -15.67
C PHE A 304 9.01 -19.43 -17.19
N GLU A 305 10.02 -19.83 -17.96
CA GLU A 305 10.01 -19.74 -19.43
C GLU A 305 9.13 -20.80 -20.10
N GLY A 306 8.75 -21.88 -19.39
CA GLY A 306 7.85 -22.90 -19.93
C GLY A 306 6.53 -22.31 -20.46
N GLU A 307 6.07 -22.81 -21.61
CA GLU A 307 4.75 -22.45 -22.16
C GLU A 307 3.61 -22.83 -21.21
N GLU A 308 3.81 -23.88 -20.41
CA GLU A 308 2.85 -24.35 -19.40
C GLU A 308 2.81 -23.45 -18.14
N VAL A 309 3.75 -22.52 -17.99
CA VAL A 309 3.78 -21.64 -16.82
C VAL A 309 2.70 -20.59 -16.99
N SER A 310 1.71 -20.74 -16.14
CA SER A 310 0.59 -19.84 -15.95
C SER A 310 0.97 -18.36 -16.04
N ARG A 311 0.25 -17.58 -16.85
CA ARG A 311 0.55 -16.18 -17.20
C ARG A 311 0.75 -15.27 -15.98
N TRP A 312 0.08 -15.55 -14.88
CA TRP A 312 0.21 -14.78 -13.63
C TRP A 312 1.55 -14.95 -12.94
N ILE A 313 2.16 -16.14 -12.98
CA ILE A 313 3.48 -16.35 -12.40
C ILE A 313 4.49 -15.49 -13.14
N LYS A 314 4.34 -15.38 -14.46
CA LYS A 314 5.16 -14.49 -15.30
C LYS A 314 4.99 -13.02 -14.89
N LEU A 315 3.79 -12.59 -14.48
CA LEU A 315 3.54 -11.23 -13.98
C LEU A 315 4.29 -10.92 -12.67
N TYR A 316 4.40 -11.90 -11.76
CA TYR A 316 5.10 -11.77 -10.48
C TYR A 316 6.56 -12.23 -10.51
N ALA A 317 7.03 -12.73 -11.66
CA ALA A 317 8.43 -13.09 -11.85
C ALA A 317 9.39 -11.93 -11.51
N PRO A 318 9.10 -10.65 -11.85
CA PRO A 318 9.92 -9.52 -11.43
C PRO A 318 10.08 -9.45 -9.90
N ILE A 319 8.99 -9.60 -9.14
CA ILE A 319 9.03 -9.64 -7.67
C ILE A 319 9.96 -10.75 -7.18
N LEU A 320 9.86 -11.96 -7.75
CA LEU A 320 10.72 -13.08 -7.36
C LEU A 320 12.19 -12.84 -7.73
N ARG A 321 12.49 -12.20 -8.87
CA ARG A 321 13.85 -11.81 -9.27
C ARG A 321 14.48 -10.78 -8.33
N HIS A 322 13.64 -9.93 -7.73
CA HIS A 322 14.06 -8.91 -6.77
C HIS A 322 13.93 -9.35 -5.30
N THR A 323 13.81 -10.66 -5.03
CA THR A 323 13.71 -11.21 -3.67
C THR A 323 14.75 -10.64 -2.70
N PRO A 324 16.06 -10.54 -3.01
CA PRO A 324 17.04 -9.97 -2.07
C PRO A 324 16.68 -8.55 -1.61
N ILE A 325 16.19 -7.71 -2.52
CA ILE A 325 15.78 -6.33 -2.23
C ILE A 325 14.51 -6.32 -1.39
N ILE A 326 13.53 -7.16 -1.73
CA ILE A 326 12.29 -7.32 -0.96
C ILE A 326 12.58 -7.77 0.48
N LEU A 327 13.53 -8.69 0.68
CA LEU A 327 13.95 -9.12 2.02
C LEU A 327 14.55 -7.95 2.82
N VAL A 328 15.28 -7.04 2.18
CA VAL A 328 15.79 -5.82 2.84
C VAL A 328 14.65 -4.83 3.11
N HIS A 329 13.77 -4.60 2.15
CA HIS A 329 12.67 -3.65 2.29
C HIS A 329 11.72 -4.11 3.41
N VAL A 330 11.12 -5.29 3.26
CA VAL A 330 10.09 -5.81 4.18
C VAL A 330 10.73 -6.33 5.46
N GLY A 331 11.74 -7.20 5.34
CA GLY A 331 12.43 -7.76 6.50
C GLY A 331 13.16 -6.69 7.29
N GLY A 332 13.74 -5.70 6.62
CA GLY A 332 14.39 -4.56 7.27
C GLY A 332 13.41 -3.69 8.02
N THR A 333 12.25 -3.40 7.43
CA THR A 333 11.18 -2.64 8.09
C THR A 333 10.66 -3.39 9.33
N LEU A 334 10.45 -4.71 9.24
CA LEU A 334 10.06 -5.54 10.39
C LEU A 334 11.14 -5.55 11.48
N PHE A 335 12.42 -5.70 11.09
CA PHE A 335 13.54 -5.63 12.02
C PHE A 335 13.63 -4.28 12.73
N LEU A 336 13.59 -3.16 12.00
CA LEU A 336 13.67 -1.82 12.57
C LEU A 336 12.49 -1.54 13.50
N GLY A 337 11.28 -2.00 13.14
CA GLY A 337 10.11 -1.94 14.01
C GLY A 337 10.30 -2.72 15.32
N LEU A 338 10.75 -3.98 15.23
CA LEU A 338 11.00 -4.82 16.41
C LEU A 338 12.16 -4.29 17.25
N LEU A 339 13.25 -3.83 16.63
CA LEU A 339 14.39 -3.20 17.30
C LEU A 339 13.93 -1.95 18.08
N SER A 340 13.06 -1.15 17.49
CA SER A 340 12.46 0.01 18.17
C SER A 340 11.67 -0.43 19.41
N THR A 341 10.91 -1.53 19.34
CA THR A 341 10.26 -2.09 20.54
C THR A 341 11.24 -2.60 21.59
N ILE A 342 12.47 -2.95 21.23
CA ILE A 342 13.47 -3.40 22.21
C ILE A 342 14.18 -2.21 22.84
N VAL A 343 14.56 -1.22 22.03
CA VAL A 343 15.51 -0.18 22.42
C VAL A 343 14.84 1.12 22.86
N CYS A 344 13.72 1.51 22.24
CA CYS A 344 13.11 2.81 22.49
C CYS A 344 12.44 2.87 23.87
N HIS A 345 12.57 4.02 24.52
CA HIS A 345 11.80 4.36 25.71
C HIS A 345 10.46 4.98 25.29
N PRO A 346 9.36 4.82 26.09
CA PRO A 346 8.04 5.34 25.76
C PRO A 346 8.02 6.82 25.33
N GLU A 347 8.86 7.65 25.95
CA GLU A 347 8.95 9.10 25.72
C GLU A 347 9.54 9.48 24.34
N ASN A 348 10.41 8.64 23.75
CA ASN A 348 11.12 8.95 22.49
C ASN A 348 10.52 8.21 21.28
N THR A 349 9.34 7.65 21.45
CA THR A 349 8.72 6.77 20.45
C THR A 349 8.32 7.50 19.17
N GLY A 350 8.06 8.82 19.24
CA GLY A 350 7.60 9.58 18.07
C GLY A 350 8.64 9.76 16.95
N LEU A 351 9.95 9.62 17.24
CA LEU A 351 10.99 9.64 16.22
C LEU A 351 11.03 8.36 15.39
N VAL A 352 10.55 7.24 15.94
CA VAL A 352 10.56 5.95 15.24
C VAL A 352 9.76 6.04 13.95
N GLY A 353 8.56 6.63 13.98
CA GLY A 353 7.74 6.78 12.77
C GLY A 353 8.44 7.58 11.66
N TRP A 354 9.20 8.62 12.02
CA TRP A 354 10.01 9.39 11.05
C TRP A 354 11.14 8.56 10.45
N VAL A 355 11.85 7.77 11.26
CA VAL A 355 12.90 6.87 10.76
C VAL A 355 12.32 5.82 9.81
N MET A 356 11.13 5.28 10.12
CA MET A 356 10.45 4.29 9.28
C MET A 356 9.95 4.87 7.96
N LEU A 357 9.42 6.11 7.96
CA LEU A 357 9.06 6.82 6.74
C LEU A 357 10.29 7.12 5.89
N LEU A 358 11.35 7.65 6.51
CA LEU A 358 12.63 7.92 5.83
C LEU A 358 13.18 6.65 5.16
N PHE A 359 13.21 5.54 5.90
CA PHE A 359 13.65 4.25 5.38
C PHE A 359 12.80 3.83 4.17
N SER A 360 11.47 3.83 4.31
CA SER A 360 10.55 3.34 3.29
C SER A 360 10.62 4.15 1.99
N TYR A 361 10.60 5.48 2.09
CA TYR A 361 10.53 6.36 0.90
C TYR A 361 11.89 6.55 0.21
N LEU A 362 13.00 6.65 0.95
CA LEU A 362 14.31 6.81 0.30
C LEU A 362 14.73 5.59 -0.52
N GLN A 363 14.28 4.39 -0.12
CA GLN A 363 14.49 3.17 -0.90
C GLN A 363 13.82 3.26 -2.27
N MET A 364 12.59 3.75 -2.33
CA MET A 364 11.84 3.92 -3.57
C MET A 364 12.46 4.96 -4.51
N VAL A 365 13.02 6.03 -3.95
CA VAL A 365 13.67 7.07 -4.75
C VAL A 365 15.00 6.60 -5.33
N ILE A 366 15.84 5.91 -4.53
CA ILE A 366 17.24 5.63 -4.88
C ILE A 366 17.44 4.21 -5.42
N VAL A 367 16.62 3.23 -5.06
CA VAL A 367 16.79 1.83 -5.49
C VAL A 367 15.51 1.36 -6.21
N PRO A 368 15.19 1.96 -7.38
CA PRO A 368 14.00 1.56 -8.11
C PRO A 368 14.19 0.16 -8.71
N TRP A 369 13.08 -0.55 -8.84
CA TRP A 369 12.96 -1.78 -9.59
C TRP A 369 11.52 -1.95 -10.07
N ASP A 370 11.30 -2.84 -11.04
CA ASP A 370 9.96 -3.01 -11.61
C ASP A 370 9.01 -3.64 -10.58
N GLN A 371 7.89 -2.97 -10.29
CA GLN A 371 6.92 -3.37 -9.24
C GLN A 371 7.43 -3.21 -7.79
N ASP A 372 8.33 -2.27 -7.55
CA ASP A 372 8.82 -1.92 -6.20
C ASP A 372 7.73 -1.46 -5.22
N SER A 373 6.63 -0.93 -5.76
CA SER A 373 5.41 -0.56 -5.07
C SER A 373 4.87 -1.61 -4.09
N PHE A 374 4.96 -2.91 -4.40
CA PHE A 374 4.45 -3.95 -3.50
C PHE A 374 5.18 -3.98 -2.16
N ALA A 375 6.52 -3.92 -2.20
CA ALA A 375 7.32 -3.88 -0.98
C ALA A 375 7.08 -2.57 -0.20
N HIS A 376 6.91 -1.46 -0.91
CA HIS A 376 6.59 -0.16 -0.31
C HIS A 376 5.24 -0.15 0.42
N LEU A 377 4.19 -0.64 -0.22
CA LEU A 377 2.85 -0.72 0.37
C LEU A 377 2.85 -1.62 1.63
N VAL A 378 3.60 -2.72 1.59
CA VAL A 378 3.86 -3.56 2.77
C VAL A 378 4.56 -2.77 3.88
N ASN A 379 5.58 -1.99 3.57
CA ASN A 379 6.25 -1.15 4.55
C ASN A 379 5.31 -0.11 5.15
N LEU A 380 4.44 0.51 4.34
CA LEU A 380 3.42 1.46 4.81
C LEU A 380 2.38 0.80 5.74
N ASN A 381 2.07 -0.48 5.56
CA ASN A 381 1.25 -1.24 6.51
C ASN A 381 1.94 -1.34 7.89
N ILE A 382 3.24 -1.69 7.89
CA ILE A 382 4.05 -1.79 9.11
C ILE A 382 4.19 -0.42 9.78
N VAL A 383 4.44 0.64 8.99
CA VAL A 383 4.45 2.03 9.46
C VAL A 383 3.13 2.37 10.12
N GLY A 384 1.99 2.06 9.49
CA GLY A 384 0.66 2.29 10.05
C GLY A 384 0.44 1.59 11.40
N MET A 385 0.97 0.36 11.59
CA MET A 385 0.94 -0.32 12.89
C MET A 385 1.76 0.42 13.94
N LEU A 386 2.98 0.83 13.59
CA LEU A 386 3.89 1.55 14.48
C LEU A 386 3.35 2.92 14.86
N THR A 387 2.92 3.72 13.89
CA THR A 387 2.45 5.09 14.11
C THR A 387 1.10 5.17 14.80
N PHE A 388 0.28 4.10 14.69
CA PHE A 388 -0.91 3.96 15.53
C PHE A 388 -0.54 3.86 17.01
N HIS A 389 0.50 3.09 17.32
CA HIS A 389 0.95 2.89 18.69
C HIS A 389 1.79 4.07 19.20
N TRP A 390 2.65 4.61 18.33
CA TRP A 390 3.63 5.66 18.57
C TRP A 390 3.46 6.79 17.55
N PRO A 391 2.58 7.77 17.83
CA PRO A 391 2.33 8.89 16.93
C PRO A 391 3.61 9.63 16.56
N LEU A 392 3.65 10.21 15.36
CA LEU A 392 4.81 10.98 14.90
C LEU A 392 5.14 12.11 15.88
N ALA A 393 6.44 12.31 16.14
CA ALA A 393 6.93 13.46 16.89
C ALA A 393 6.50 14.75 16.17
N GLY A 394 5.92 15.69 16.92
CA GLY A 394 5.37 16.94 16.37
C GLY A 394 4.00 16.79 15.67
N SER A 395 3.30 15.67 15.85
CA SER A 395 2.04 15.40 15.14
C SER A 395 0.96 16.45 15.40
N ALA A 396 0.83 16.96 16.62
CA ALA A 396 -0.16 17.99 16.94
C ALA A 396 0.14 19.32 16.23
N GLU A 397 1.40 19.74 16.21
CA GLU A 397 1.88 20.96 15.56
C GLU A 397 1.73 20.86 14.04
N ILE A 398 2.11 19.72 13.45
CA ILE A 398 1.95 19.48 12.01
C ILE A 398 0.47 19.46 11.65
N ALA A 399 -0.38 18.78 12.42
CA ALA A 399 -1.81 18.75 12.17
C ALA A 399 -2.43 20.15 12.26
N ALA A 400 -2.04 20.96 13.24
CA ALA A 400 -2.47 22.34 13.38
C ALA A 400 -2.02 23.20 12.20
N ALA A 401 -0.75 23.08 11.79
CA ALA A 401 -0.20 23.79 10.65
C ALA A 401 -0.91 23.42 9.34
N VAL A 402 -1.12 22.12 9.07
CA VAL A 402 -1.84 21.67 7.88
C VAL A 402 -3.27 22.20 7.88
N LYS A 403 -3.98 22.18 9.02
CA LYS A 403 -5.34 22.73 9.12
C LYS A 403 -5.38 24.24 8.87
N ALA A 404 -4.39 24.98 9.37
CA ALA A 404 -4.30 26.43 9.18
C ALA A 404 -3.88 26.83 7.75
N TYR A 405 -3.02 26.04 7.10
CA TYR A 405 -2.37 26.39 5.84
C TYR A 405 -2.65 25.40 4.69
N TRP A 406 -3.77 24.66 4.74
CA TRP A 406 -4.12 23.66 3.72
C TRP A 406 -4.15 24.19 2.27
N PRO A 407 -4.48 25.46 1.96
CA PRO A 407 -4.42 25.95 0.58
C PRO A 407 -2.97 26.00 0.05
N PHE A 408 -2.01 26.35 0.90
CA PHE A 408 -0.59 26.34 0.54
C PHE A 408 -0.07 24.92 0.35
N LEU A 409 -0.54 23.98 1.18
CA LEU A 409 -0.27 22.55 0.99
C LEU A 409 -0.79 22.07 -0.38
N LEU A 410 -2.04 22.41 -0.73
CA LEU A 410 -2.61 22.05 -2.03
C LEU A 410 -1.83 22.66 -3.18
N MET A 411 -1.45 23.94 -3.08
CA MET A 411 -0.58 24.59 -4.07
C MET A 411 0.75 23.86 -4.22
N PHE A 412 1.40 23.48 -3.11
CA PHE A 412 2.64 22.70 -3.13
C PHE A 412 2.46 21.34 -3.81
N LEU A 413 1.39 20.61 -3.49
CA LEU A 413 1.08 19.33 -4.13
C LEU A 413 0.83 19.49 -5.64
N CYS A 414 0.15 20.56 -6.06
CA CYS A 414 -0.01 20.87 -7.48
C CYS A 414 1.34 21.12 -8.15
N LEU A 415 2.24 21.89 -7.52
CA LEU A 415 3.58 22.18 -8.05
C LEU A 415 4.46 20.92 -8.12
N ASP A 416 4.37 20.06 -7.11
CA ASP A 416 5.12 18.80 -7.06
C ASP A 416 4.60 17.78 -8.08
N SER A 417 3.33 17.88 -8.47
CA SER A 417 2.69 16.96 -9.41
C SER A 417 3.29 16.99 -10.81
N MET A 418 3.14 15.85 -11.51
CA MET A 418 3.66 15.63 -12.85
C MET A 418 2.47 15.32 -13.79
N PRO A 419 1.67 16.33 -14.17
CA PRO A 419 0.42 16.12 -14.91
C PRO A 419 0.62 15.50 -16.30
N ASP A 420 1.80 15.66 -16.89
CA ASP A 420 2.15 15.09 -18.19
C ASP A 420 2.65 13.64 -18.11
N MET A 421 2.88 13.11 -16.91
CA MET A 421 3.28 11.73 -16.72
C MET A 421 2.05 10.82 -16.79
N TRP A 422 2.16 9.79 -17.63
CA TRP A 422 1.09 8.84 -17.90
C TRP A 422 1.42 7.44 -17.39
N GLY A 423 0.41 6.75 -16.85
CA GLY A 423 0.54 5.37 -16.41
C GLY A 423 0.32 5.17 -14.91
N ARG A 424 0.44 3.91 -14.46
CA ARG A 424 0.34 3.51 -13.05
C ARG A 424 1.65 3.79 -12.32
N CYS A 425 1.94 5.06 -12.07
CA CYS A 425 3.16 5.51 -11.40
C CYS A 425 3.28 5.00 -9.94
N ASP A 426 2.16 4.59 -9.36
CA ASP A 426 2.06 3.94 -8.05
C ASP A 426 2.47 2.46 -8.10
N VAL A 427 2.47 1.84 -9.28
CA VAL A 427 2.87 0.44 -9.49
C VAL A 427 4.27 0.36 -10.08
N HIS A 428 4.52 1.18 -11.11
CA HIS A 428 5.80 1.31 -11.80
C HIS A 428 6.38 2.68 -11.50
N SER A 429 7.51 2.72 -10.81
CA SER A 429 8.16 3.98 -10.44
C SER A 429 8.65 4.76 -11.66
N PRO A 430 8.62 6.11 -11.62
CA PRO A 430 9.23 6.94 -12.67
C PRO A 430 10.70 6.62 -12.94
N TYR A 431 11.17 6.94 -14.15
CA TYR A 431 12.50 6.54 -14.62
C TYR A 431 13.66 7.31 -14.02
N SER A 432 13.50 8.63 -13.86
CA SER A 432 14.55 9.45 -13.29
C SER A 432 14.42 9.55 -11.77
N THR A 433 15.55 9.61 -11.09
CA THR A 433 15.63 9.77 -9.63
C THR A 433 14.89 11.03 -9.18
N TRP A 434 14.93 12.09 -10.00
CA TRP A 434 14.21 13.33 -9.72
C TRP A 434 12.69 13.18 -9.84
N GLU A 435 12.19 12.52 -10.87
CA GLU A 435 10.75 12.26 -11.03
C GLU A 435 10.24 11.33 -9.92
N ARG A 436 11.02 10.31 -9.54
CA ARG A 436 10.71 9.47 -8.38
C ARG A 436 10.66 10.28 -7.10
N PHE A 437 11.64 11.15 -6.87
CA PHE A 437 11.65 12.04 -5.71
C PHE A 437 10.37 12.87 -5.64
N ARG A 438 9.94 13.52 -6.73
CA ARG A 438 8.69 14.28 -6.80
C ARG A 438 7.46 13.39 -6.53
N MET A 439 7.34 12.27 -7.24
CA MET A 439 6.23 11.32 -7.07
C MET A 439 6.06 10.90 -5.60
N PHE A 440 7.17 10.49 -4.98
CA PHE A 440 7.19 9.97 -3.62
C PHE A 440 7.18 11.06 -2.54
N LEU A 441 7.57 12.30 -2.87
CA LEU A 441 7.43 13.45 -1.98
C LEU A 441 5.96 13.82 -1.78
N GLY A 442 5.19 13.92 -2.87
CA GLY A 442 3.75 14.16 -2.82
C GLY A 442 3.01 13.09 -2.02
N GLU A 443 3.35 11.82 -2.24
CA GLU A 443 2.83 10.69 -1.46
C GLU A 443 3.19 10.79 0.02
N LEU A 444 4.48 11.02 0.35
CA LEU A 444 4.96 11.15 1.72
C LEU A 444 4.25 12.28 2.47
N ILE A 445 4.05 13.43 1.82
CA ILE A 445 3.34 14.58 2.40
C ILE A 445 1.91 14.18 2.77
N LEU A 446 1.17 13.56 1.85
CA LEU A 446 -0.20 13.11 2.10
C LEU A 446 -0.24 12.05 3.21
N VAL A 447 0.67 11.08 3.20
CA VAL A 447 0.81 10.08 4.26
C VAL A 447 1.08 10.73 5.62
N VAL A 448 1.98 11.70 5.71
CA VAL A 448 2.23 12.44 6.96
C VAL A 448 0.97 13.17 7.41
N CYS A 449 0.30 13.90 6.53
CA CYS A 449 -0.96 14.59 6.85
C CYS A 449 -2.05 13.63 7.36
N PHE A 450 -2.12 12.42 6.80
CA PHE A 450 -3.04 11.38 7.26
C PHE A 450 -2.64 10.84 8.64
N LEU A 451 -1.37 10.47 8.82
CA LEU A 451 -0.83 9.90 10.06
C LEU A 451 -0.95 10.84 11.26
N VAL A 452 -0.79 12.14 11.06
CA VAL A 452 -0.96 13.15 12.12
C VAL A 452 -2.43 13.52 12.39
N GLY A 453 -3.38 12.97 11.62
CA GLY A 453 -4.80 13.30 11.75
C GLY A 453 -5.14 14.73 11.31
N ALA A 454 -4.40 15.27 10.33
CA ALA A 454 -4.72 16.58 9.75
C ALA A 454 -6.04 16.52 8.95
N PHE A 455 -6.23 15.44 8.19
CA PHE A 455 -7.43 15.17 7.38
C PHE A 455 -8.54 14.50 8.17
N ALA A 456 -8.70 14.89 9.43
CA ALA A 456 -9.68 14.26 10.28
C ALA A 456 -11.01 15.07 10.21
N PRO A 457 -12.02 14.70 9.36
CA PRO A 457 -13.36 15.29 9.39
C PRO A 457 -14.20 14.85 10.59
N SER A 458 -14.77 15.75 11.38
CA SER A 458 -15.76 15.34 12.39
C SER A 458 -16.91 14.52 11.75
N ASP A 459 -17.37 13.46 12.42
CA ASP A 459 -18.51 12.65 11.97
C ASP A 459 -19.74 12.83 12.87
N PRO A 460 -20.32 14.05 12.93
CA PRO A 460 -21.44 14.34 13.83
C PRO A 460 -22.70 13.53 13.48
N LYS A 461 -22.82 13.11 12.22
CA LYS A 461 -23.97 12.35 11.69
C LYS A 461 -23.72 10.84 11.63
N LYS A 462 -22.59 10.34 12.17
CA LYS A 462 -22.20 8.91 12.17
C LYS A 462 -22.27 8.28 10.76
N ILE A 463 -21.96 9.06 9.72
CA ILE A 463 -22.07 8.66 8.31
C ILE A 463 -21.04 7.59 7.97
N THR A 464 -19.82 7.72 8.52
CA THR A 464 -18.74 6.75 8.30
C THR A 464 -19.14 5.34 8.73
N ALA A 465 -20.14 5.24 9.62
CA ALA A 465 -20.58 3.96 10.13
C ALA A 465 -21.20 3.04 9.12
N TRP A 466 -22.26 3.50 8.45
CA TRP A 466 -22.95 2.72 7.43
C TRP A 466 -22.21 2.79 6.10
N LEU A 467 -21.53 3.90 5.78
CA LEU A 467 -20.65 3.96 4.61
C LEU A 467 -19.49 2.98 4.71
N GLY A 468 -18.99 2.67 5.91
CA GLY A 468 -17.99 1.63 6.11
C GLY A 468 -18.48 0.26 5.63
N HIS A 469 -19.75 -0.09 5.91
CA HIS A 469 -20.36 -1.34 5.43
C HIS A 469 -20.57 -1.31 3.91
N TRP A 470 -21.04 -0.17 3.38
CA TRP A 470 -21.12 0.02 1.92
C TRP A 470 -19.76 -0.12 1.25
N SER A 471 -18.69 0.44 1.83
CA SER A 471 -17.34 0.36 1.26
C SER A 471 -16.84 -1.09 1.19
N LEU A 472 -17.16 -1.92 2.18
CA LEU A 472 -16.82 -3.35 2.14
C LEU A 472 -17.60 -4.08 1.03
N TYR A 473 -18.90 -3.80 0.89
CA TYR A 473 -19.70 -4.29 -0.22
C TYR A 473 -19.12 -3.83 -1.57
N ALA A 474 -18.89 -2.54 -1.72
CA ALA A 474 -18.42 -1.96 -2.97
C ALA A 474 -17.05 -2.54 -3.34
N TYR A 475 -16.14 -2.68 -2.38
CA TYR A 475 -14.89 -3.39 -2.57
C TYR A 475 -15.14 -4.82 -3.08
N CYS A 476 -15.95 -5.64 -2.42
CA CYS A 476 -16.15 -7.03 -2.85
C CYS A 476 -16.88 -7.23 -4.19
N PHE A 477 -17.75 -6.30 -4.60
CA PHE A 477 -18.71 -6.53 -5.69
C PHE A 477 -18.54 -5.61 -6.92
N HIS A 478 -17.73 -4.55 -6.86
CA HIS A 478 -17.63 -3.59 -7.98
C HIS A 478 -17.14 -4.22 -9.29
N VAL A 479 -16.17 -5.14 -9.24
CA VAL A 479 -15.68 -5.82 -10.45
C VAL A 479 -16.70 -6.80 -11.02
N MET A 480 -17.46 -7.50 -10.18
CA MET A 480 -18.61 -8.29 -10.63
C MET A 480 -19.58 -7.39 -11.43
N TRP A 481 -19.94 -6.22 -10.90
CA TRP A 481 -20.83 -5.30 -11.59
C TRP A 481 -20.25 -4.76 -12.90
N TYR A 482 -18.97 -4.39 -12.91
CA TYR A 482 -18.26 -3.98 -14.12
C TYR A 482 -18.25 -5.07 -15.19
N ARG A 483 -17.98 -6.32 -14.82
CA ARG A 483 -17.99 -7.44 -15.78
C ARG A 483 -19.36 -7.71 -16.35
N LEU A 484 -20.41 -7.59 -15.52
CA LEU A 484 -21.78 -7.83 -15.95
C LEU A 484 -22.32 -6.69 -16.84
N LEU A 485 -22.01 -5.44 -16.51
CA LEU A 485 -22.68 -4.26 -17.07
C LEU A 485 -21.78 -3.34 -17.91
N GLY A 486 -20.46 -3.49 -17.83
CA GLY A 486 -19.46 -2.62 -18.47
C GLY A 486 -19.29 -1.26 -17.77
N SER A 487 -18.38 -0.44 -18.29
CA SER A 487 -18.26 0.98 -17.92
C SER A 487 -19.27 1.83 -18.71
N PRO A 488 -19.94 2.83 -18.10
CA PRO A 488 -19.85 3.24 -16.70
C PRO A 488 -20.89 2.55 -15.78
N TYR A 489 -21.74 1.67 -16.33
CA TYR A 489 -22.91 1.13 -15.63
C TYR A 489 -22.55 0.32 -14.37
N GLY A 490 -21.44 -0.42 -14.38
CA GLY A 490 -20.96 -1.14 -13.19
C GLY A 490 -20.63 -0.21 -12.02
N ALA A 491 -20.05 0.96 -12.29
CA ALA A 491 -19.80 1.98 -11.28
C ALA A 491 -21.12 2.56 -10.75
N ILE A 492 -22.05 2.90 -11.65
CA ILE A 492 -23.37 3.44 -11.30
C ILE A 492 -24.11 2.50 -10.34
N VAL A 493 -24.15 1.19 -10.63
CA VAL A 493 -24.80 0.19 -9.77
C VAL A 493 -24.12 0.09 -8.41
N THR A 494 -22.78 0.13 -8.39
CA THR A 494 -22.02 0.09 -7.14
C THR A 494 -22.34 1.31 -6.24
N PHE A 495 -22.41 2.52 -6.82
CA PHE A 495 -22.76 3.74 -6.11
C PHE A 495 -24.25 3.83 -5.75
N ALA A 496 -25.14 3.27 -6.56
CA ALA A 496 -26.56 3.17 -6.26
C ALA A 496 -26.86 2.30 -5.02
N GLY A 497 -25.87 1.53 -4.54
CA GLY A 497 -25.93 0.87 -3.24
C GLY A 497 -25.92 1.82 -2.04
N ILE A 498 -25.40 3.05 -2.16
CA ILE A 498 -25.26 3.99 -1.02
C ILE A 498 -26.61 4.26 -0.31
N PRO A 499 -27.70 4.67 -1.02
CA PRO A 499 -29.00 4.87 -0.39
C PRO A 499 -29.56 3.63 0.32
N ILE A 500 -29.26 2.42 -0.17
CA ILE A 500 -29.72 1.16 0.43
C ILE A 500 -29.07 0.96 1.79
N PHE A 501 -27.75 1.11 1.89
CA PHE A 501 -27.03 1.00 3.16
C PHE A 501 -27.43 2.09 4.15
N TRP A 502 -27.67 3.31 3.67
CA TRP A 502 -28.22 4.38 4.49
C TRP A 502 -29.60 4.01 5.06
N ALA A 503 -30.54 3.57 4.22
CA ALA A 503 -31.88 3.17 4.65
C ALA A 503 -31.85 2.00 5.65
N CYS A 504 -31.00 1.00 5.42
CA CYS A 504 -30.78 -0.09 6.38
C CYS A 504 -30.26 0.41 7.73
N SER A 505 -29.36 1.40 7.72
CA SER A 505 -28.81 1.97 8.96
C SER A 505 -29.86 2.70 9.81
N GLN A 506 -30.81 3.39 9.18
CA GLN A 506 -31.90 4.09 9.86
C GLN A 506 -32.81 3.12 10.64
N ARG A 507 -33.03 1.91 10.12
CA ARG A 507 -33.85 0.89 10.79
C ARG A 507 -33.18 0.29 12.03
N THR A 508 -31.85 0.35 12.09
CA THR A 508 -31.06 -0.20 13.22
C THR A 508 -30.75 0.82 14.30
N ALA A 509 -31.01 2.11 14.05
CA ALA A 509 -30.83 3.13 15.07
C ALA A 509 -31.91 2.95 16.15
N PRO A 510 -31.53 2.81 17.44
CA PRO A 510 -32.51 2.80 18.51
C PRO A 510 -33.29 4.12 18.45
N ALA A 511 -34.62 4.05 18.59
CA ALA A 511 -35.45 5.23 18.71
C ALA A 511 -34.93 6.05 19.91
N SER A 512 -34.31 7.18 19.60
CA SER A 512 -33.69 8.09 20.57
C SER A 512 -34.72 8.94 21.28
#